data_AF-A0A0R1YJY5-F1
#
_entry.id   AF-A0A0R1YJY5-F1
#
_cell.length_a   1.000
_cell.length_b   1.000
_cell.length_c   1.000
_cell.angle_alpha   90.00
_cell.angle_beta   90.00
_cell.angle_gamma   90.00
#
_symmetry.space_group_name_H-M   'P 1'
#
loop_
_entity.id
_entity.type
_entity.pdbx_description
1 polymer ?
#
loop_
_entity_poly.entity_id
_entity_poly.type
_entity_poly.pdbx_seq_one_letter_code
_entity_poly.pdbx_strand_id
1 'polypeptide(L)'
;MSMLKKGTKYSIASLKNMKKMGIRFVFYQTSAKFLPHLLPQKLKFISEKISQKNYANISNYLTANYSYIISKYKKLAFNSRPYVKSGQALDNIWIIWLQGMKNAPTLVKKCIASVYKNNKTKMIHVLTEKNLSNYIEIPRYILEKYEANIIGPANFSDICRSMLLSKYGGIWIDATIFCTRKIPDEITKSYFFSIKRKPQRYSMSIANSRWHTFFMLSQPNSLLFCYIRDFLLEYWKKENKAIDYLLIDYIIEVGISQIPEIEEIIRNVEYSNKNIFYLEKNFNQKLDSKIINHLFLDNTFLYKLSNRDKHHTRTWLGEATVYKFFLDHL
;
A
#
# COMPACT_ATOMS: atom_id res chain seq x y z
N MET A 1 12.67 10.13 -16.64
CA MET A 1 11.54 10.81 -17.33
C MET A 1 11.25 12.11 -16.58
N SER A 2 11.38 13.27 -17.23
CA SER A 2 11.18 14.58 -16.57
C SER A 2 9.77 14.70 -15.98
N MET A 3 9.62 15.52 -14.92
CA MET A 3 8.33 15.76 -14.24
C MET A 3 7.26 16.25 -15.23
N LEU A 4 7.68 17.05 -16.21
CA LEU A 4 6.87 17.49 -17.36
C LEU A 4 6.30 16.32 -18.17
N LYS A 5 7.12 15.35 -18.60
CA LYS A 5 6.64 14.17 -19.36
C LYS A 5 5.69 13.27 -18.55
N LYS A 6 5.93 13.12 -17.23
CA LYS A 6 4.98 12.43 -16.33
C LYS A 6 3.68 13.22 -16.21
N GLY A 7 3.78 14.54 -16.25
CA GLY A 7 2.65 15.43 -16.12
C GLY A 7 1.70 15.37 -17.30
N THR A 8 2.24 15.48 -18.52
CA THR A 8 1.46 15.42 -19.76
C THR A 8 0.70 14.10 -19.90
N LYS A 9 1.35 12.96 -19.61
CA LYS A 9 0.69 11.64 -19.62
C LYS A 9 -0.46 11.56 -18.62
N TYR A 10 -0.31 12.16 -17.43
CA TYR A 10 -1.37 12.15 -16.43
C TYR A 10 -2.55 13.04 -16.82
N SER A 11 -2.29 14.26 -17.34
CA SER A 11 -3.35 15.16 -17.81
C SER A 11 -4.14 14.55 -18.97
N ILE A 12 -3.47 13.93 -19.94
CA ILE A 12 -4.13 13.21 -21.03
C ILE A 12 -4.98 12.04 -20.49
N ALA A 13 -4.46 11.32 -19.49
CA ALA A 13 -5.22 10.27 -18.84
C ALA A 13 -6.44 10.83 -18.09
N SER A 14 -6.32 11.94 -17.35
CA SER A 14 -7.41 12.52 -16.57
C SER A 14 -8.52 13.10 -17.47
N LEU A 15 -8.20 13.57 -18.68
CA LEU A 15 -9.20 13.97 -19.68
C LEU A 15 -10.17 12.84 -20.05
N LYS A 16 -9.76 11.56 -20.00
CA LYS A 16 -10.68 10.42 -20.20
C LYS A 16 -11.74 10.32 -19.10
N ASN A 17 -11.48 10.85 -17.90
CA ASN A 17 -12.45 10.91 -16.81
C ASN A 17 -13.45 12.06 -17.00
N MET A 18 -13.18 13.03 -17.88
CA MET A 18 -13.99 14.25 -18.05
C MET A 18 -15.42 13.94 -18.51
N LYS A 19 -15.61 13.02 -19.46
CA LYS A 19 -16.95 12.63 -19.93
C LYS A 19 -17.79 11.97 -18.83
N LYS A 20 -17.16 11.25 -17.90
CA LYS A 20 -17.85 10.47 -16.85
C LYS A 20 -18.03 11.25 -15.55
N MET A 21 -17.09 12.14 -15.22
CA MET A 21 -16.99 12.77 -13.90
C MET A 21 -17.05 14.30 -13.95
N GLY A 22 -17.05 14.88 -15.14
CA GLY A 22 -17.10 16.32 -15.36
C GLY A 22 -15.75 17.03 -15.26
N ILE A 23 -15.68 18.23 -15.84
CA ILE A 23 -14.45 19.02 -15.94
C ILE A 23 -13.91 19.47 -14.56
N ARG A 24 -14.81 19.77 -13.61
CA ARG A 24 -14.44 20.15 -12.24
C ARG A 24 -13.68 19.04 -11.53
N PHE A 25 -14.08 17.78 -11.73
CA PHE A 25 -13.40 16.63 -11.14
C PHE A 25 -11.96 16.52 -11.67
N VAL A 26 -11.81 16.57 -13.00
CA VAL A 26 -10.51 16.49 -13.68
C VAL A 26 -9.59 17.63 -13.26
N PHE A 27 -10.13 18.83 -13.05
CA PHE A 27 -9.38 19.97 -12.53
C PHE A 27 -8.79 19.67 -11.14
N TYR A 28 -9.59 19.24 -10.17
CA TYR A 28 -9.08 18.94 -8.82
C TYR A 28 -8.08 17.80 -8.82
N GLN A 29 -8.33 16.75 -9.61
CA GLN A 29 -7.45 15.61 -9.75
C GLN A 29 -6.08 16.00 -10.33
N THR A 30 -6.08 16.81 -11.38
CA THR A 30 -4.86 17.31 -12.02
C THR A 30 -4.12 18.26 -11.07
N SER A 31 -4.81 19.24 -10.50
CA SER A 31 -4.23 20.24 -9.59
C SER A 31 -3.63 19.62 -8.32
N ALA A 32 -4.31 18.64 -7.70
CA ALA A 32 -3.80 17.95 -6.51
C ALA A 32 -2.46 17.23 -6.74
N LYS A 33 -2.19 16.83 -7.98
CA LYS A 33 -0.94 16.12 -8.32
C LYS A 33 0.25 17.04 -8.59
N PHE A 34 0.02 18.23 -9.16
CA PHE A 34 1.12 19.11 -9.58
C PHE A 34 1.42 20.23 -8.60
N LEU A 35 0.38 20.85 -8.02
CA LEU A 35 0.57 22.02 -7.15
C LEU A 35 1.52 21.79 -5.96
N PRO A 36 1.54 20.61 -5.29
CA PRO A 36 2.48 20.38 -4.20
C PRO A 36 3.96 20.47 -4.60
N HIS A 37 4.27 20.25 -5.89
CA HIS A 37 5.63 20.33 -6.44
C HIS A 37 6.00 21.72 -6.95
N LEU A 38 5.00 22.57 -7.22
CA LEU A 38 5.19 23.90 -7.79
C LEU A 38 5.13 25.00 -6.72
N LEU A 39 4.36 24.78 -5.64
CA LEU A 39 4.13 25.80 -4.63
C LEU A 39 5.23 25.84 -3.56
N PRO A 40 5.69 27.05 -3.16
CA PRO A 40 6.62 27.22 -2.06
C PRO A 40 5.97 26.79 -0.73
N GLN A 41 6.79 26.52 0.28
CA GLN A 41 6.33 25.95 1.56
C GLN A 41 5.22 26.78 2.24
N LYS A 42 5.29 28.12 2.15
CA LYS A 42 4.27 29.03 2.69
C LYS A 42 2.89 28.86 2.05
N LEU A 43 2.80 28.29 0.85
CA LEU A 43 1.57 28.10 0.09
C LEU A 43 1.12 26.62 0.03
N LYS A 44 1.80 25.71 0.75
CA LYS A 44 1.43 24.27 0.75
C LYS A 44 0.03 23.99 1.31
N PHE A 45 -0.53 24.89 2.14
CA PHE A 45 -1.91 24.78 2.60
C PHE A 45 -2.93 24.83 1.44
N ILE A 46 -2.63 25.50 0.33
CA ILE A 46 -3.49 25.54 -0.87
C ILE A 46 -3.50 24.16 -1.53
N SER A 47 -2.32 23.55 -1.67
CA SER A 47 -2.18 22.18 -2.20
C SER A 47 -2.94 21.17 -1.35
N GLU A 48 -2.92 21.35 -0.03
CA GLU A 48 -3.65 20.51 0.91
C GLU A 48 -5.16 20.63 0.72
N LYS A 49 -5.72 21.85 0.66
CA LYS A 49 -7.16 22.07 0.39
C LYS A 49 -7.61 21.46 -0.94
N ILE A 50 -6.80 21.61 -1.98
CA ILE A 50 -7.10 21.04 -3.31
C ILE A 50 -7.06 19.51 -3.27
N SER A 51 -6.08 18.93 -2.57
CA SER A 51 -5.99 17.49 -2.37
C SER A 51 -7.19 16.96 -1.59
N GLN A 52 -7.58 17.62 -0.50
CA GLN A 52 -8.78 17.27 0.28
C GLN A 52 -10.05 17.31 -0.58
N LYS A 53 -10.21 18.33 -1.43
CA LYS A 53 -11.36 18.41 -2.35
C LYS A 53 -11.34 17.29 -3.39
N ASN A 54 -10.18 16.97 -3.94
CA ASN A 54 -10.03 15.82 -4.84
C ASN A 54 -10.42 14.51 -4.13
N TYR A 55 -9.99 14.33 -2.88
CA TYR A 55 -10.34 13.15 -2.11
C TYR A 55 -11.84 13.04 -1.87
N ALA A 56 -12.48 14.13 -1.45
CA ALA A 56 -13.94 14.17 -1.28
C ALA A 56 -14.68 13.82 -2.59
N ASN A 57 -14.20 14.34 -3.73
CA ASN A 57 -14.81 14.04 -5.02
C ASN A 57 -14.69 12.55 -5.38
N ILE A 58 -13.52 11.93 -5.15
CA ILE A 58 -13.30 10.50 -5.40
C ILE A 58 -14.18 9.66 -4.46
N SER A 59 -14.17 9.96 -3.16
CA SER A 59 -14.99 9.24 -2.18
C SER A 59 -16.47 9.36 -2.49
N ASN A 60 -16.97 10.54 -2.88
CA ASN A 60 -18.37 10.72 -3.27
C ASN A 60 -18.73 9.90 -4.50
N TYR A 61 -17.86 9.86 -5.51
CA TYR A 61 -18.06 9.01 -6.68
C TYR A 61 -18.16 7.54 -6.30
N LEU A 62 -17.22 7.05 -5.48
CA LEU A 62 -17.19 5.67 -5.03
C LEU A 62 -18.44 5.33 -4.19
N THR A 63 -18.81 6.19 -3.25
CA THR A 63 -20.01 6.01 -2.41
C THR A 63 -21.28 5.97 -3.24
N ALA A 64 -21.45 6.87 -4.21
CA ALA A 64 -22.65 6.94 -5.04
C ALA A 64 -22.79 5.72 -5.97
N ASN A 65 -21.71 5.33 -6.67
CA ASN A 65 -21.77 4.29 -7.70
C ASN A 65 -21.67 2.86 -7.15
N TYR A 66 -21.21 2.70 -5.91
CA TYR A 66 -21.00 1.41 -5.25
C TYR A 66 -21.74 1.30 -3.90
N SER A 67 -22.78 2.10 -3.72
CA SER A 67 -23.62 2.16 -2.51
C SER A 67 -24.19 0.79 -2.11
N TYR A 68 -24.49 -0.08 -3.07
CA TYR A 68 -24.99 -1.44 -2.81
C TYR A 68 -23.97 -2.31 -2.07
N ILE A 69 -22.67 -2.19 -2.37
CA ILE A 69 -21.60 -2.90 -1.64
C ILE A 69 -21.50 -2.36 -0.23
N ILE A 70 -21.52 -1.04 -0.07
CA ILE A 70 -21.47 -0.38 1.23
C ILE A 70 -22.65 -0.83 2.10
N SER A 71 -23.86 -0.83 1.55
CA SER A 71 -25.07 -1.28 2.22
C SER A 71 -25.03 -2.77 2.59
N LYS A 72 -24.49 -3.63 1.72
CA LYS A 72 -24.26 -5.06 2.02
C LYS A 72 -23.40 -5.20 3.28
N TYR A 73 -22.26 -4.52 3.32
CA TYR A 73 -21.32 -4.66 4.44
C TYR A 73 -21.75 -3.95 5.72
N LYS A 74 -22.51 -2.84 5.62
CA LYS A 74 -23.20 -2.23 6.78
C LYS A 74 -24.14 -3.24 7.45
N LYS A 75 -24.96 -3.94 6.67
CA LYS A 75 -25.89 -4.95 7.18
C LYS A 75 -25.17 -6.15 7.79
N LEU A 76 -24.12 -6.66 7.13
CA LEU A 76 -23.30 -7.75 7.67
C LEU A 76 -22.65 -7.37 8.99
N ALA A 77 -22.08 -6.16 9.09
CA ALA A 77 -21.42 -5.69 10.30
C ALA A 77 -22.40 -5.57 11.49
N PHE A 78 -23.60 -5.03 11.24
CA PHE A 78 -24.66 -4.93 12.25
C PHE A 78 -25.05 -6.29 12.83
N ASN A 79 -25.10 -7.33 12.00
CA ASN A 79 -25.59 -8.66 12.38
C ASN A 79 -24.56 -9.53 13.13
N SER A 80 -23.28 -9.17 13.23
CA SER A 80 -22.22 -10.09 13.74
C SER A 80 -21.43 -9.61 14.96
N ARG A 81 -21.96 -8.71 15.80
CA ARG A 81 -21.22 -8.18 16.98
C ARG A 81 -20.95 -9.26 18.06
N PRO A 82 -19.76 -9.27 18.73
CA PRO A 82 -18.62 -8.35 18.57
C PRO A 82 -17.46 -8.95 17.75
N TYR A 83 -16.95 -8.18 16.78
CA TYR A 83 -15.83 -8.51 15.87
C TYR A 83 -14.45 -8.45 16.53
N VAL A 84 -14.33 -7.86 17.72
CA VAL A 84 -13.04 -7.62 18.38
C VAL A 84 -12.77 -8.73 19.37
N LYS A 85 -12.17 -9.82 18.88
CA LYS A 85 -11.37 -10.75 19.68
C LYS A 85 -9.98 -10.85 19.07
N SER A 86 -8.98 -11.12 19.92
CA SER A 86 -7.67 -11.57 19.48
C SER A 86 -7.83 -12.70 18.47
N GLY A 87 -7.08 -12.59 17.38
CA GLY A 87 -7.09 -13.62 16.34
C GLY A 87 -6.16 -14.77 16.70
N GLN A 88 -6.35 -15.91 16.03
CA GLN A 88 -5.33 -16.96 16.07
C GLN A 88 -4.04 -16.42 15.44
N ALA A 89 -2.90 -16.90 15.91
CA ALA A 89 -1.62 -16.52 15.34
C ALA A 89 -1.61 -16.89 13.85
N LEU A 90 -1.33 -15.91 13.01
CA LEU A 90 -1.33 -16.10 11.56
C LEU A 90 0.06 -16.49 11.08
N ASP A 91 0.17 -17.60 10.38
CA ASP A 91 1.46 -18.14 9.94
C ASP A 91 1.82 -17.80 8.50
N ASN A 92 0.85 -17.39 7.68
CA ASN A 92 1.08 -17.06 6.27
C ASN A 92 1.64 -15.64 6.12
N ILE A 93 2.74 -15.51 5.38
CA ILE A 93 3.27 -14.25 4.86
C ILE A 93 3.19 -14.29 3.34
N TRP A 94 2.48 -13.33 2.75
CA TRP A 94 2.28 -13.16 1.33
C TRP A 94 3.15 -12.03 0.79
N ILE A 95 3.99 -12.34 -0.19
CA ILE A 95 4.80 -11.37 -0.93
C ILE A 95 4.54 -11.57 -2.41
N ILE A 96 4.24 -10.51 -3.16
CA ILE A 96 4.06 -10.59 -4.61
C ILE A 96 5.23 -9.96 -5.36
N TRP A 97 5.76 -10.70 -6.33
CA TRP A 97 6.66 -10.21 -7.37
C TRP A 97 6.36 -10.94 -8.69
N LEU A 98 5.41 -10.39 -9.44
CA LEU A 98 4.79 -11.00 -10.63
C LEU A 98 5.82 -11.47 -11.67
N GLN A 99 6.87 -10.68 -11.90
CA GLN A 99 7.93 -10.95 -12.88
C GLN A 99 8.85 -12.12 -12.50
N GLY A 100 8.68 -12.72 -11.32
CA GLY A 100 9.45 -13.85 -10.84
C GLY A 100 10.80 -13.48 -10.22
N MET A 101 11.26 -14.32 -9.30
CA MET A 101 12.47 -14.06 -8.50
C MET A 101 13.76 -14.06 -9.31
N LYS A 102 13.84 -14.81 -10.42
CA LYS A 102 15.03 -14.84 -11.29
C LYS A 102 15.40 -13.43 -11.76
N ASN A 103 14.41 -12.67 -12.23
CA ASN A 103 14.55 -11.33 -12.78
C ASN A 103 14.36 -10.21 -11.74
N ALA A 104 14.12 -10.55 -10.48
CA ALA A 104 13.96 -9.57 -9.43
C ALA A 104 15.27 -8.78 -9.22
N PRO A 105 15.20 -7.45 -9.06
CA PRO A 105 16.33 -6.61 -8.68
C PRO A 105 16.99 -7.09 -7.39
N THR A 106 18.29 -6.87 -7.25
CA THR A 106 19.06 -7.28 -6.06
C THR A 106 18.46 -6.75 -4.76
N LEU A 107 17.96 -5.51 -4.76
CA LEU A 107 17.27 -4.92 -3.61
C LEU A 107 16.04 -5.73 -3.20
N VAL A 108 15.20 -6.12 -4.18
CA VAL A 108 14.00 -6.92 -3.95
C VAL A 108 14.37 -8.30 -3.41
N LYS A 109 15.39 -8.95 -4.00
CA LYS A 109 15.90 -10.25 -3.52
C LYS A 109 16.36 -10.19 -2.06
N LYS A 110 17.10 -9.14 -1.68
CA LYS A 110 17.55 -8.91 -0.31
C LYS A 110 16.41 -8.62 0.65
N CYS A 111 15.43 -7.79 0.26
CA CYS A 111 14.20 -7.59 1.03
C CYS A 111 13.50 -8.93 1.33
N ILE A 112 13.26 -9.76 0.31
CA ILE A 112 12.59 -11.04 0.49
C ILE A 112 13.43 -11.99 1.36
N ALA A 113 14.74 -12.10 1.12
CA ALA A 113 15.64 -12.90 1.94
C ALA A 113 15.64 -12.47 3.41
N SER A 114 15.53 -11.16 3.68
CA SER A 114 15.46 -10.64 5.05
C SER A 114 14.16 -11.04 5.77
N VAL A 115 13.04 -11.17 5.04
CA VAL A 115 11.77 -11.68 5.61
C VAL A 115 11.93 -13.16 6.00
N TYR A 116 12.53 -13.99 5.13
CA TYR A 116 12.84 -15.39 5.45
C TYR A 116 13.76 -15.52 6.66
N LYS A 117 14.86 -14.74 6.69
CA LYS A 117 15.85 -14.78 7.76
C LYS A 117 15.24 -14.52 9.14
N ASN A 118 14.29 -13.58 9.22
CA ASN A 118 13.76 -13.09 10.49
C ASN A 118 12.42 -13.73 10.92
N ASN A 119 11.73 -14.43 10.02
CA ASN A 119 10.43 -15.05 10.30
C ASN A 119 10.45 -16.55 10.02
N LYS A 120 11.46 -17.26 10.55
CA LYS A 120 11.72 -18.69 10.27
C LYS A 120 10.57 -19.64 10.61
N THR A 121 9.68 -19.23 11.52
CA THR A 121 8.52 -20.03 11.94
C THR A 121 7.27 -19.76 11.11
N LYS A 122 7.35 -18.88 10.10
CA LYS A 122 6.22 -18.47 9.26
C LYS A 122 6.29 -19.12 7.89
N MET A 123 5.13 -19.41 7.32
CA MET A 123 4.97 -19.90 5.95
C MET A 123 5.03 -18.72 4.98
N ILE A 124 6.17 -18.55 4.30
CA ILE A 124 6.38 -17.43 3.40
C ILE A 124 6.10 -17.85 1.96
N HIS A 125 5.14 -17.17 1.33
CA HIS A 125 4.70 -17.40 -0.04
C HIS A 125 5.15 -16.24 -0.93
N VAL A 126 6.09 -16.52 -1.83
CA VAL A 126 6.49 -15.57 -2.87
C VAL A 126 5.70 -15.87 -4.14
N LEU A 127 4.74 -14.99 -4.42
CA LEU A 127 3.78 -15.12 -5.50
C LEU A 127 4.29 -14.44 -6.77
N THR A 128 4.10 -15.12 -7.88
CA THR A 128 4.50 -14.76 -9.24
C THR A 128 3.33 -15.02 -10.17
N GLU A 129 3.38 -14.55 -11.42
CA GLU A 129 2.33 -14.87 -12.40
C GLU A 129 2.12 -16.38 -12.59
N LYS A 130 3.15 -17.20 -12.35
CA LYS A 130 3.12 -18.65 -12.57
C LYS A 130 2.45 -19.46 -11.47
N ASN A 131 2.43 -18.97 -10.23
CA ASN A 131 1.97 -19.74 -9.07
C ASN A 131 0.81 -19.08 -8.32
N LEU A 132 0.41 -17.86 -8.71
CA LEU A 132 -0.67 -17.13 -8.06
C LEU A 132 -2.02 -17.89 -8.11
N SER A 133 -2.29 -18.57 -9.22
CA SER A 133 -3.50 -19.39 -9.43
C SER A 133 -3.60 -20.60 -8.48
N ASN A 134 -2.49 -21.02 -7.87
CA ASN A 134 -2.50 -22.10 -6.88
C ASN A 134 -3.18 -21.68 -5.56
N TYR A 135 -3.33 -20.37 -5.32
CA TYR A 135 -3.85 -19.83 -4.06
C TYR A 135 -5.22 -19.18 -4.24
N ILE A 136 -5.39 -18.39 -5.31
CA ILE A 136 -6.61 -17.62 -5.55
C ILE A 136 -7.09 -17.82 -6.99
N GLU A 137 -8.40 -17.96 -7.15
CA GLU A 137 -9.06 -17.99 -8.45
C GLU A 137 -9.45 -16.57 -8.84
N ILE A 138 -8.64 -15.95 -9.69
CA ILE A 138 -8.87 -14.57 -10.15
C ILE A 138 -9.94 -14.60 -11.24
N PRO A 139 -11.03 -13.81 -11.13
CA PRO A 139 -12.07 -13.80 -12.14
C PRO A 139 -11.51 -13.47 -13.53
N ARG A 140 -12.01 -14.17 -14.56
CA ARG A 140 -11.53 -14.04 -15.94
C ARG A 140 -11.48 -12.59 -16.43
N TYR A 141 -12.48 -11.76 -16.14
CA TYR A 141 -12.51 -10.34 -16.54
C TYR A 141 -11.40 -9.50 -15.90
N ILE A 142 -10.86 -9.89 -14.75
CA ILE A 142 -9.70 -9.23 -14.13
C ILE A 142 -8.42 -9.61 -14.87
N LEU A 143 -8.25 -10.90 -15.18
CA LEU A 143 -7.08 -11.39 -15.93
C LEU A 143 -7.02 -10.75 -17.31
N GLU A 144 -8.13 -10.76 -18.06
CA GLU A 144 -8.23 -10.13 -19.38
C GLU A 144 -7.89 -8.63 -19.33
N LYS A 145 -8.35 -7.91 -18.30
CA LYS A 145 -8.01 -6.49 -18.11
C LYS A 145 -6.56 -6.27 -17.69
N TYR A 146 -5.96 -7.19 -16.94
CA TYR A 146 -4.54 -7.11 -16.59
C TYR A 146 -3.65 -7.34 -17.82
N GLU A 147 -3.94 -8.39 -18.60
CA GLU A 147 -3.24 -8.70 -19.86
C GLU A 147 -3.35 -7.56 -20.88
N ALA A 148 -4.53 -6.92 -20.97
CA ALA A 148 -4.76 -5.75 -21.80
C ALA A 148 -4.13 -4.44 -21.26
N ASN A 149 -3.38 -4.48 -20.15
CA ASN A 149 -2.81 -3.31 -19.46
C ASN A 149 -3.85 -2.26 -19.00
N ILE A 150 -5.11 -2.66 -18.88
CA ILE A 150 -6.20 -1.84 -18.33
C ILE A 150 -6.04 -1.76 -16.80
N ILE A 151 -5.75 -2.89 -16.17
CA ILE A 151 -5.33 -2.96 -14.77
C ILE A 151 -3.80 -2.92 -14.74
N GLY A 152 -3.23 -1.91 -14.08
CA GLY A 152 -1.78 -1.85 -13.90
C GLY A 152 -1.30 -2.82 -12.81
N PRO A 153 0.00 -3.21 -12.80
CA PRO A 153 0.54 -4.16 -11.83
C PRO A 153 0.31 -3.79 -10.35
N ALA A 154 0.29 -2.49 -10.03
CA ALA A 154 -0.01 -2.01 -8.67
C ALA A 154 -1.45 -2.36 -8.26
N ASN A 155 -2.45 -2.01 -9.08
CA ASN A 155 -3.85 -2.31 -8.77
C ASN A 155 -4.18 -3.80 -8.89
N PHE A 156 -3.49 -4.54 -9.77
CA PHE A 156 -3.57 -6.00 -9.81
C PHE A 156 -3.06 -6.61 -8.48
N SER A 157 -1.94 -6.10 -7.95
CA SER A 157 -1.44 -6.51 -6.64
C SER A 157 -2.40 -6.16 -5.50
N ASP A 158 -3.11 -5.03 -5.59
CA ASP A 158 -4.17 -4.67 -4.64
C ASP A 158 -5.31 -5.70 -4.64
N ILE A 159 -5.77 -6.12 -5.82
CA ILE A 159 -6.79 -7.16 -5.96
C ILE A 159 -6.28 -8.48 -5.35
N CYS A 160 -5.10 -8.94 -5.74
CA CYS A 160 -4.53 -10.21 -5.26
C CYS A 160 -4.38 -10.22 -3.74
N ARG A 161 -3.83 -9.14 -3.18
CA ARG A 161 -3.72 -8.95 -1.73
C ARG A 161 -5.06 -9.05 -1.02
N SER A 162 -6.08 -8.39 -1.56
CA SER A 162 -7.42 -8.41 -0.95
C SER A 162 -8.04 -9.81 -0.99
N MET A 163 -7.84 -10.56 -2.07
CA MET A 163 -8.31 -11.94 -2.21
C MET A 163 -7.57 -12.89 -1.26
N LEU A 164 -6.25 -12.77 -1.15
CA LEU A 164 -5.44 -13.59 -0.25
C LEU A 164 -5.78 -13.33 1.23
N LEU A 165 -5.80 -12.07 1.64
CA LEU A 165 -6.07 -11.72 3.05
C LEU A 165 -7.52 -11.99 3.44
N SER A 166 -8.49 -11.84 2.54
CA SER A 166 -9.87 -12.23 2.84
C SER A 166 -10.06 -13.75 2.90
N LYS A 167 -9.35 -14.54 2.07
CA LYS A 167 -9.50 -16.01 2.03
C LYS A 167 -8.70 -16.72 3.13
N TYR A 168 -7.43 -16.36 3.29
CA TYR A 168 -6.48 -17.07 4.15
C TYR A 168 -6.04 -16.27 5.38
N GLY A 169 -6.38 -14.98 5.44
CA GLY A 169 -5.73 -14.07 6.36
C GLY A 169 -4.21 -14.03 6.12
N GLY A 170 -3.46 -13.81 7.20
CA GLY A 170 -2.01 -13.70 7.14
C GLY A 170 -1.52 -12.28 7.06
N ILE A 171 -0.26 -12.15 6.63
CA ILE A 171 0.47 -10.88 6.53
C ILE A 171 0.81 -10.64 5.08
N TRP A 172 0.32 -9.55 4.51
CA TRP A 172 0.86 -9.01 3.28
C TRP A 172 2.09 -8.15 3.56
N ILE A 173 3.15 -8.39 2.79
CA ILE A 173 4.37 -7.59 2.82
C ILE A 173 4.78 -7.27 1.37
N ASP A 174 4.91 -6.00 1.03
CA ASP A 174 5.46 -5.60 -0.27
C ASP A 174 6.88 -6.16 -0.43
N ALA A 175 7.23 -6.61 -1.64
CA ALA A 175 8.54 -7.20 -1.95
C ALA A 175 9.76 -6.27 -1.75
N THR A 176 9.53 -4.99 -1.43
CA THR A 176 10.55 -3.98 -1.14
C THR A 176 10.59 -3.57 0.34
N ILE A 177 9.97 -4.36 1.21
CA ILE A 177 10.12 -4.23 2.66
C ILE A 177 11.35 -5.02 3.09
N PHE A 178 12.32 -4.33 3.68
CA PHE A 178 13.46 -4.96 4.34
C PHE A 178 13.11 -5.21 5.82
N CYS A 179 13.25 -6.45 6.27
CA CYS A 179 12.90 -6.91 7.60
C CYS A 179 14.18 -7.15 8.40
N THR A 180 14.36 -6.39 9.49
CA THR A 180 15.56 -6.47 10.33
C THR A 180 15.40 -7.43 11.50
N ARG A 181 14.15 -7.73 11.89
CA ARG A 181 13.81 -8.48 13.10
C ARG A 181 12.51 -9.25 12.88
N LYS A 182 12.26 -10.28 13.71
CA LYS A 182 10.98 -11.02 13.71
C LYS A 182 9.80 -10.05 13.84
N ILE A 183 8.73 -10.29 13.09
CA ILE A 183 7.48 -9.55 13.28
C ILE A 183 6.96 -9.85 14.70
N PRO A 184 6.67 -8.83 15.53
CA PRO A 184 6.25 -9.04 16.90
C PRO A 184 5.01 -9.93 17.05
N ASP A 185 5.00 -10.80 18.05
CA ASP A 185 3.95 -11.83 18.19
C ASP A 185 2.58 -11.20 18.49
N GLU A 186 2.56 -10.07 19.20
CA GLU A 186 1.37 -9.25 19.44
C GLU A 186 0.73 -8.76 18.14
N ILE A 187 1.54 -8.43 17.13
CA ILE A 187 1.05 -8.08 15.79
C ILE A 187 0.44 -9.33 15.15
N THR A 188 1.13 -10.47 15.19
CA THR A 188 0.67 -11.71 14.53
C THR A 188 -0.64 -12.28 15.09
N LYS A 189 -1.01 -11.91 16.32
CA LYS A 189 -2.24 -12.30 17.02
C LYS A 189 -3.37 -11.25 16.92
N SER A 190 -3.12 -10.13 16.25
CA SER A 190 -4.11 -9.09 16.07
C SER A 190 -5.23 -9.53 15.09
N TYR A 191 -6.43 -8.98 15.26
CA TYR A 191 -7.52 -9.18 14.29
C TYR A 191 -7.19 -8.51 12.93
N PHE A 192 -6.67 -7.29 13.01
CA PHE A 192 -6.13 -6.53 11.90
C PHE A 192 -4.93 -5.72 12.41
N PHE A 193 -3.94 -5.55 11.55
CA PHE A 193 -2.85 -4.63 11.80
C PHE A 193 -2.37 -4.02 10.49
N SER A 194 -1.98 -2.75 10.55
CA SER A 194 -1.18 -2.13 9.51
C SER A 194 -0.22 -1.16 10.16
N ILE A 195 0.83 -0.76 9.45
CA ILE A 195 1.74 0.23 10.02
C ILE A 195 1.02 1.57 10.10
N LYS A 196 0.88 2.10 11.30
CA LYS A 196 0.23 3.39 11.59
C LYS A 196 1.24 4.34 12.20
N ARG A 197 1.29 5.56 11.70
CA ARG A 197 2.25 6.60 12.15
C ARG A 197 1.51 7.88 12.44
N LYS A 198 2.13 8.77 13.21
CA LYS A 198 1.60 10.11 13.45
C LYS A 198 1.36 10.81 12.11
N PRO A 199 0.19 11.44 11.90
CA PRO A 199 -0.08 12.22 10.70
C PRO A 199 1.02 13.24 10.45
N GLN A 200 1.36 13.44 9.18
CA GLN A 200 2.33 14.45 8.77
C GLN A 200 1.60 15.67 8.23
N ARG A 201 2.07 16.88 8.57
CA ARG A 201 1.58 18.10 7.95
C ARG A 201 1.77 18.02 6.43
N TYR A 202 0.75 18.40 5.67
CA TYR A 202 0.75 18.36 4.21
C TYR A 202 0.89 16.96 3.60
N SER A 203 0.40 15.91 4.29
CA SER A 203 0.28 14.59 3.67
C SER A 203 -0.61 14.64 2.42
N MET A 204 -0.06 14.18 1.30
CA MET A 204 -0.77 14.09 0.01
C MET A 204 -1.35 12.69 -0.24
N SER A 205 -1.47 11.86 0.80
CA SER A 205 -2.19 10.59 0.74
C SER A 205 -3.44 10.67 1.62
N ILE A 206 -4.55 10.14 1.11
CA ILE A 206 -5.82 10.01 1.84
C ILE A 206 -5.68 9.17 3.11
N ALA A 207 -4.78 8.18 3.10
CA ALA A 207 -4.46 7.39 4.29
C ALA A 207 -3.92 8.27 5.43
N ASN A 208 -3.19 9.34 5.10
CA ASN A 208 -2.58 10.26 6.07
C ASN A 208 -1.85 9.54 7.21
N SER A 209 -1.10 8.48 6.88
CA SER A 209 -0.40 7.60 7.82
C SER A 209 -1.27 6.81 8.81
N ARG A 210 -2.61 6.81 8.67
CA ARG A 210 -3.52 5.99 9.49
C ARG A 210 -3.38 4.49 9.20
N TRP A 211 -2.97 4.14 7.99
CA TRP A 211 -2.57 2.80 7.58
C TRP A 211 -1.52 2.90 6.48
N HIS A 212 -0.84 1.78 6.21
CA HIS A 212 0.01 1.63 5.04
C HIS A 212 -0.25 0.29 4.35
N THR A 213 -0.57 0.36 3.07
CA THR A 213 -0.99 -0.78 2.25
C THR A 213 0.12 -1.77 1.93
N PHE A 214 1.39 -1.34 2.02
CA PHE A 214 2.56 -2.19 1.82
C PHE A 214 2.84 -3.19 2.96
N PHE A 215 2.15 -3.06 4.09
CA PHE A 215 2.21 -4.01 5.20
C PHE A 215 0.86 -4.07 5.91
N MET A 216 0.13 -5.17 5.73
CA MET A 216 -1.15 -5.38 6.39
C MET A 216 -1.30 -6.82 6.83
N LEU A 217 -1.85 -7.00 8.02
CA LEU A 217 -2.23 -8.28 8.57
C LEU A 217 -3.74 -8.30 8.74
N SER A 218 -4.35 -9.44 8.47
CA SER A 218 -5.75 -9.66 8.82
C SER A 218 -6.07 -11.11 9.06
N GLN A 219 -7.04 -11.36 9.93
CA GLN A 219 -7.68 -12.66 10.05
C GLN A 219 -8.45 -13.02 8.77
N PRO A 220 -8.55 -14.31 8.42
CA PRO A 220 -9.39 -14.74 7.31
C PRO A 220 -10.84 -14.31 7.53
N ASN A 221 -11.56 -14.06 6.43
CA ASN A 221 -12.94 -13.60 6.41
C ASN A 221 -13.20 -12.30 7.18
N SER A 222 -12.16 -11.48 7.44
CA SER A 222 -12.35 -10.21 8.13
C SER A 222 -13.28 -9.27 7.36
N LEU A 223 -14.09 -8.52 8.11
CA LEU A 223 -15.01 -7.53 7.55
C LEU A 223 -14.31 -6.58 6.57
N LEU A 224 -13.13 -6.07 6.96
CA LEU A 224 -12.35 -5.13 6.16
C LEU A 224 -11.89 -5.73 4.82
N PHE A 225 -11.28 -6.92 4.82
CA PHE A 225 -10.75 -7.47 3.57
C PHE A 225 -11.80 -8.10 2.69
N CYS A 226 -12.88 -8.64 3.25
CA CYS A 226 -14.05 -9.03 2.46
C CYS A 226 -14.66 -7.82 1.76
N TYR A 227 -14.84 -6.70 2.48
CA TYR A 227 -15.31 -5.43 1.91
C TYR A 227 -14.38 -4.92 0.80
N ILE A 228 -13.08 -4.82 1.06
CA ILE A 228 -12.10 -4.33 0.07
C ILE A 228 -12.09 -5.23 -1.17
N ARG A 229 -12.06 -6.56 -1.00
CA ARG A 229 -12.07 -7.52 -2.11
C ARG A 229 -13.30 -7.32 -2.98
N ASP A 230 -14.50 -7.39 -2.39
CA ASP A 230 -15.74 -7.28 -3.15
C ASP A 230 -15.85 -5.92 -3.86
N PHE A 231 -15.41 -4.84 -3.19
CA PHE A 231 -15.39 -3.51 -3.80
C PHE A 231 -14.44 -3.44 -4.99
N LEU A 232 -13.19 -3.91 -4.86
CA LEU A 232 -12.21 -3.90 -5.94
C LEU A 232 -12.67 -4.75 -7.13
N LEU A 233 -13.24 -5.93 -6.88
CA LEU A 233 -13.76 -6.80 -7.93
C LEU A 233 -14.91 -6.12 -8.69
N GLU A 234 -15.89 -5.57 -7.99
CA GLU A 234 -17.00 -4.86 -8.64
C GLU A 234 -16.58 -3.57 -9.34
N TYR A 235 -15.62 -2.84 -8.77
CA TYR A 235 -15.03 -1.67 -9.42
C TYR A 235 -14.41 -2.07 -10.76
N TRP A 236 -13.52 -3.05 -10.76
CA TRP A 236 -12.84 -3.49 -11.98
C TRP A 236 -13.72 -4.32 -12.91
N LYS A 237 -14.90 -4.77 -12.49
CA LYS A 237 -15.92 -5.31 -13.40
C LYS A 237 -16.50 -4.20 -14.28
N LYS A 238 -16.84 -3.06 -13.68
CA LYS A 238 -17.52 -1.93 -14.36
C LYS A 238 -16.56 -0.94 -15.01
N GLU A 239 -15.36 -0.80 -14.47
CA GLU A 239 -14.40 0.25 -14.86
C GLU A 239 -13.27 -0.33 -15.72
N ASN A 240 -12.79 0.49 -16.66
CA ASN A 240 -11.63 0.18 -17.51
C ASN A 240 -10.45 1.11 -17.22
N LYS A 241 -10.42 1.71 -16.02
CA LYS A 241 -9.35 2.57 -15.56
C LYS A 241 -9.50 2.82 -14.06
N ALA A 242 -8.39 2.82 -13.33
CA ALA A 242 -8.39 3.29 -11.96
C ALA A 242 -8.69 4.80 -11.88
N ILE A 243 -9.63 5.18 -11.02
CA ILE A 243 -9.99 6.57 -10.74
C ILE A 243 -8.80 7.32 -10.16
N ASP A 244 -8.00 6.65 -9.33
CA ASP A 244 -6.73 7.11 -8.81
C ASP A 244 -5.77 5.92 -8.65
N TYR A 245 -4.46 6.18 -8.68
CA TYR A 245 -3.44 5.15 -8.48
C TYR A 245 -3.58 4.46 -7.12
N LEU A 246 -3.97 5.20 -6.08
CA LEU A 246 -4.18 4.71 -4.71
C LEU A 246 -5.65 4.29 -4.45
N LEU A 247 -6.34 3.73 -5.46
CA LEU A 247 -7.75 3.33 -5.37
C LEU A 247 -8.10 2.58 -4.07
N ILE A 248 -7.27 1.63 -3.64
CA ILE A 248 -7.53 0.87 -2.40
C ILE A 248 -7.59 1.77 -1.16
N ASP A 249 -6.78 2.83 -1.08
CA ASP A 249 -6.81 3.75 0.06
C ASP A 249 -8.12 4.55 0.09
N TYR A 250 -8.68 4.89 -1.08
CA TYR A 250 -10.00 5.51 -1.16
C TYR A 250 -11.12 4.54 -0.77
N ILE A 251 -11.01 3.26 -1.14
CA ILE A 251 -11.98 2.23 -0.74
C ILE A 251 -11.97 2.06 0.79
N ILE A 252 -10.78 1.98 1.41
CA ILE A 252 -10.65 1.93 2.87
C ILE A 252 -11.29 3.17 3.50
N GLU A 253 -11.01 4.37 2.97
CA GLU A 253 -11.59 5.60 3.49
C GLU A 253 -13.12 5.65 3.38
N VAL A 254 -13.69 5.21 2.25
CA VAL A 254 -15.14 5.08 2.09
C VAL A 254 -15.69 4.12 3.14
N GLY A 255 -15.04 2.97 3.34
CA GLY A 255 -15.38 2.01 4.39
C GLY A 255 -15.39 2.63 5.78
N ILE A 256 -14.34 3.36 6.16
CA ILE A 256 -14.24 4.08 7.44
C ILE A 256 -15.40 5.08 7.60
N SER A 257 -15.66 5.89 6.57
CA SER A 257 -16.68 6.95 6.64
C SER A 257 -18.12 6.43 6.67
N GLN A 258 -18.34 5.18 6.24
CA GLN A 258 -19.67 4.62 6.06
C GLN A 258 -19.97 3.46 7.02
N ILE A 259 -18.98 2.69 7.45
CA ILE A 259 -19.18 1.42 8.19
C ILE A 259 -18.48 1.56 9.54
N PRO A 260 -19.23 1.80 10.65
CA PRO A 260 -18.65 2.04 11.97
C PRO A 260 -17.66 0.96 12.43
N GLU A 261 -17.93 -0.30 12.12
CA GLU A 261 -17.06 -1.41 12.47
C GLU A 261 -15.72 -1.36 11.70
N ILE A 262 -15.68 -0.85 10.47
CA ILE A 262 -14.42 -0.62 9.74
C ILE A 262 -13.66 0.56 10.33
N GLU A 263 -14.35 1.64 10.72
CA GLU A 263 -13.75 2.76 11.45
C GLU A 263 -13.06 2.25 12.71
N GLU A 264 -13.75 1.45 13.51
CA GLU A 264 -13.24 0.89 14.76
C GLU A 264 -12.01 0.00 14.52
N ILE A 265 -12.04 -0.88 13.51
CA ILE A 265 -10.90 -1.72 13.13
C ILE A 265 -9.64 -0.87 12.88
N ILE A 266 -9.77 0.22 12.12
CA ILE A 266 -8.62 1.09 11.76
C ILE A 266 -8.20 1.97 12.95
N ARG A 267 -9.17 2.47 13.73
CA ARG A 267 -8.91 3.32 14.89
C ARG A 267 -8.13 2.59 15.98
N ASN A 268 -8.46 1.32 16.24
CA ASN A 268 -7.85 0.49 17.29
C ASN A 268 -6.41 0.03 16.96
N VAL A 269 -5.93 0.21 15.74
CA VAL A 269 -4.51 -0.03 15.43
C VAL A 269 -3.62 0.98 16.16
N GLU A 270 -2.61 0.51 16.88
CA GLU A 270 -1.64 1.35 17.58
C GLU A 270 -0.56 1.92 16.66
N TYR A 271 0.08 3.01 17.09
CA TYR A 271 1.25 3.54 16.39
C TYR A 271 2.42 2.57 16.46
N SER A 272 3.07 2.34 15.32
CA SER A 272 4.14 1.35 15.20
C SER A 272 5.22 1.78 14.22
N ASN A 273 6.38 1.12 14.30
CA ASN A 273 7.44 1.15 13.29
C ASN A 273 7.82 2.58 12.81
N LYS A 274 8.10 3.47 13.77
CA LYS A 274 8.26 4.94 13.59
C LYS A 274 9.22 5.31 12.45
N ASN A 275 10.34 4.58 12.33
CA ASN A 275 11.45 4.87 11.42
C ASN A 275 11.40 4.07 10.10
N ILE A 276 10.23 3.60 9.68
CA ILE A 276 10.07 2.76 8.48
C ILE A 276 10.71 3.31 7.19
N PHE A 277 10.75 4.63 6.99
CA PHE A 277 11.36 5.26 5.81
C PHE A 277 12.79 5.76 6.06
N TYR A 278 13.37 5.50 7.23
CA TYR A 278 14.69 6.04 7.59
C TYR A 278 15.78 5.48 6.68
N LEU A 279 15.80 4.16 6.48
CA LEU A 279 16.85 3.51 5.69
C LEU A 279 16.87 4.01 4.24
N GLU A 280 15.70 4.08 3.59
CA GLU A 280 15.58 4.60 2.22
C GLU A 280 16.09 6.04 2.08
N LYS A 281 15.77 6.93 3.02
CA LYS A 281 16.22 8.32 3.01
C LYS A 281 17.73 8.50 3.15
N ASN A 282 18.42 7.49 3.69
CA ASN A 282 19.86 7.54 3.97
C ASN A 282 20.69 6.64 3.05
N PHE A 283 20.09 5.93 2.08
CA PHE A 283 20.79 4.99 1.20
C PHE A 283 22.00 5.58 0.46
N ASN A 284 21.93 6.84 0.06
CA ASN A 284 23.00 7.53 -0.66
C ASN A 284 23.98 8.29 0.25
N GLN A 285 23.79 8.23 1.57
CA GLN A 285 24.70 8.85 2.54
C GLN A 285 25.86 7.91 2.86
N LYS A 286 26.95 8.48 3.37
CA LYS A 286 28.07 7.72 3.94
C LYS A 286 27.55 6.84 5.08
N LEU A 287 28.08 5.62 5.19
CA LEU A 287 27.80 4.79 6.35
C LEU A 287 28.38 5.44 7.62
N ASP A 288 27.56 5.62 8.64
CA ASP A 288 27.99 6.10 9.96
C ASP A 288 27.40 5.25 11.10
N SER A 289 27.88 5.49 12.32
CA SER A 289 27.45 4.77 13.52
C SER A 289 25.98 5.00 13.86
N LYS A 290 25.40 6.16 13.50
CA LYS A 290 23.98 6.45 13.78
C LYS A 290 23.07 5.56 12.94
N ILE A 291 23.42 5.33 11.67
CA ILE A 291 22.64 4.47 10.77
C ILE A 291 22.71 3.01 11.22
N ILE A 292 23.89 2.54 11.64
CA ILE A 292 24.07 1.21 12.23
C ILE A 292 23.21 1.06 13.49
N ASN A 293 23.23 2.05 14.39
CA ASN A 293 22.40 2.04 15.59
C ASN A 293 20.90 1.96 15.27
N HIS A 294 20.44 2.70 14.26
CA HIS A 294 19.05 2.59 13.81
C HIS A 294 18.70 1.19 13.32
N LEU A 295 19.58 0.54 12.55
CA LEU A 295 19.32 -0.79 11.98
C LEU A 295 19.26 -1.91 13.03
N PHE A 296 20.05 -1.80 14.10
CA PHE A 296 20.26 -2.91 15.04
C PHE A 296 19.74 -2.66 16.47
N LEU A 297 19.67 -1.40 16.90
CA LEU A 297 19.38 -1.03 18.29
C LEU A 297 18.00 -0.40 18.50
N ASP A 298 17.33 0.07 17.44
CA ASP A 298 15.98 0.64 17.55
C ASP A 298 14.87 -0.44 17.40
N ASN A 299 13.64 -0.11 17.80
CA ASN A 299 12.49 -1.04 17.77
C ASN A 299 11.79 -1.12 16.40
N THR A 300 12.43 -0.67 15.33
CA THR A 300 11.94 -0.76 13.93
C THR A 300 12.28 -2.13 13.40
N PHE A 301 11.25 -2.89 13.04
CA PHE A 301 11.38 -4.25 12.54
C PHE A 301 11.25 -4.33 11.01
N LEU A 302 10.77 -3.25 10.36
CA LEU A 302 10.59 -3.16 8.91
C LEU A 302 11.05 -1.80 8.36
N TYR A 303 11.67 -1.80 7.20
CA TYR A 303 12.01 -0.61 6.43
C TYR A 303 11.41 -0.68 5.04
N LYS A 304 10.62 0.33 4.65
CA LYS A 304 10.12 0.45 3.29
C LYS A 304 11.20 1.05 2.41
N LEU A 305 11.64 0.29 1.43
CA LEU A 305 12.59 0.72 0.42
C LEU A 305 11.91 0.99 -0.93
N SER A 306 12.65 1.59 -1.85
CA SER A 306 12.20 1.87 -3.20
C SER A 306 13.19 1.31 -4.21
N ASN A 307 12.68 0.51 -5.15
CA ASN A 307 13.44 0.05 -6.30
C ASN A 307 13.34 1.02 -7.50
N ARG A 308 12.65 2.15 -7.34
CA ARG A 308 12.47 3.14 -8.42
C ARG A 308 13.50 4.27 -8.34
N ASP A 309 14.07 4.48 -7.16
CA ASP A 309 15.05 5.54 -6.92
C ASP A 309 16.45 5.06 -7.29
N LYS A 310 17.29 6.02 -7.73
CA LYS A 310 18.69 5.75 -8.04
C LYS A 310 19.47 5.70 -6.73
N HIS A 311 20.07 4.55 -6.47
CA HIS A 311 20.96 4.34 -5.33
C HIS A 311 22.39 4.21 -5.81
N HIS A 312 23.31 4.84 -5.10
CA HIS A 312 24.74 4.88 -5.42
C HIS A 312 25.52 4.07 -4.39
N THR A 313 26.54 3.33 -4.83
CA THR A 313 27.41 2.57 -3.93
C THR A 313 28.51 3.43 -3.32
N ARG A 314 28.77 4.61 -3.88
CA ARG A 314 29.75 5.57 -3.38
C ARG A 314 29.17 6.97 -3.29
N THR A 315 29.62 7.74 -2.30
CA THR A 315 29.38 9.18 -2.23
C THR A 315 30.18 9.90 -3.32
N TRP A 316 29.97 11.20 -3.49
CA TRP A 316 30.77 12.02 -4.40
C TRP A 316 32.26 12.12 -3.97
N LEU A 317 32.55 11.87 -2.69
CA LEU A 317 33.91 11.76 -2.13
C LEU A 317 34.51 10.35 -2.28
N GLY A 318 33.80 9.41 -2.91
CA GLY A 318 34.28 8.04 -3.13
C GLY A 318 34.08 7.10 -1.93
N GLU A 319 33.45 7.53 -0.84
CA GLU A 319 33.22 6.71 0.36
C GLU A 319 32.07 5.73 0.17
N ALA A 320 32.10 4.57 0.84
CA ALA A 320 31.01 3.60 0.77
C ALA A 320 29.72 4.17 1.37
N THR A 321 28.61 3.96 0.66
CA THR A 321 27.28 4.39 1.11
C THR A 321 26.58 3.33 1.96
N VAL A 322 25.50 3.74 2.62
CA VAL A 322 24.57 2.80 3.27
C VAL A 322 24.01 1.78 2.28
N TYR A 323 23.75 2.17 1.02
CA TYR A 323 23.31 1.23 0.00
C TYR A 323 24.37 0.17 -0.32
N LYS A 324 25.66 0.56 -0.38
CA LYS A 324 26.75 -0.40 -0.55
C LYS A 324 26.82 -1.37 0.63
N PHE A 325 26.72 -0.87 1.86
CA PHE A 325 26.64 -1.71 3.05
C PHE A 325 25.44 -2.67 3.01
N PHE A 326 24.26 -2.20 2.61
CA PHE A 326 23.08 -3.03 2.40
C PHE A 326 23.31 -4.13 1.35
N LEU A 327 23.99 -3.82 0.25
CA LEU A 327 24.29 -4.82 -0.77
C LEU A 327 25.30 -5.88 -0.30
N ASP A 328 26.23 -5.51 0.58
CA ASP A 328 27.32 -6.39 0.97
C ASP A 328 27.02 -7.21 2.22
N HIS A 329 26.28 -6.65 3.18
CA HIS A 329 26.20 -7.19 4.55
C HIS A 329 24.79 -7.47 5.07
N LEU A 330 23.76 -6.91 4.44
CA LEU A 330 22.35 -7.07 4.84
C LEU A 330 21.60 -7.98 3.88
#